data_AF-A0A1H7YHE2-F1
#
_entry.id   AF-A0A1H7YHE2-F1
#
_cell.length_a   1.000
_cell.length_b   1.000
_cell.length_c   1.000
_cell.angle_alpha   90.00
_cell.angle_beta   90.00
_cell.angle_gamma   90.00
#
_symmetry.space_group_name_H-M   'P 1'
#
loop_
_entity.id
_entity.type
_entity.pdbx_description
1 polymer ?
#
loop_
_entity_poly.entity_id
_entity_poly.type
_entity_poly.pdbx_seq_one_letter_code
_entity_poly.pdbx_strand_id
1 'polypeptide(L)' 'MNNLGANYGRILEVLRKISSETLLSYQRYVSRMKDLEVVSLALTAEYMGIDSENHLFR' A
#
# COMPACT_ATOMS: atom_id res chain seq x y z
N MET A 1 -9.25 16.49 9.24
CA MET A 1 -8.01 16.36 8.46
C MET A 1 -7.26 15.13 8.91
N ASN A 2 -7.49 14.00 8.23
CA ASN A 2 -6.39 13.19 7.72
C ASN A 2 -6.97 12.39 6.55
N ASN A 3 -6.76 12.86 5.31
CA ASN A 3 -7.33 12.25 4.10
C ASN A 3 -6.69 10.91 3.76
N LEU A 4 -5.79 10.40 4.62
CA LEU A 4 -5.06 9.15 4.44
C LEU A 4 -5.99 7.98 4.12
N GLY A 5 -7.03 7.75 4.93
CA GLY A 5 -7.96 6.64 4.70
C GLY A 5 -8.75 6.76 3.39
N ALA A 6 -9.14 7.98 3.01
CA ALA A 6 -9.89 8.24 1.78
C ALA A 6 -9.00 8.11 0.52
N ASN A 7 -7.76 8.61 0.58
CA ASN A 7 -6.79 8.52 -0.50
C ASN A 7 -6.32 7.07 -0.69
N TYR A 8 -6.02 6.40 0.42
CA TYR A 8 -5.71 4.98 0.45
C TYR A 8 -6.80 4.15 -0.21
N GLY A 9 -8.06 4.34 0.19
CA GLY A 9 -9.20 3.62 -0.38
C GLY A 9 -9.35 3.83 -1.89
N ARG A 10 -9.15 5.07 -2.39
CA ARG A 10 -9.18 5.37 -3.83
C ARG A 10 -8.05 4.69 -4.60
N ILE A 11 -6.82 4.77 -4.09
CA ILE A 11 -5.64 4.16 -4.73
C ILE A 11 -5.80 2.63 -4.75
N LEU A 12 -6.28 2.05 -3.65
CA LEU A 12 -6.55 0.62 -3.52
C LEU A 12 -7.61 0.15 -4.53
N GLU A 13 -8.68 0.92 -4.72
CA GLU A 13 -9.72 0.59 -5.70
C GLU A 13 -9.17 0.57 -7.13
N VAL A 14 -8.33 1.55 -7.49
CA VAL A 14 -7.68 1.60 -8.80
C VAL A 14 -6.73 0.41 -8.98
N LEU A 15 -5.92 0.10 -7.97
CA LEU A 15 -4.99 -1.04 -8.04
C LEU A 15 -5.73 -2.37 -8.15
N ARG A 16 -6.87 -2.56 -7.48
CA ARG A 16 -7.69 -3.78 -7.61
C ARG A 16 -8.29 -3.94 -9.00
N LYS A 17 -8.62 -2.84 -9.69
CA LYS A 17 -9.12 -2.88 -11.08
C LYS A 17 -8.04 -3.29 -12.07
N ILE A 18 -6.77 -2.97 -11.79
CA ILE A 18 -5.63 -3.26 -12.67
C ILE A 18 -5.02 -4.63 -12.36
N SER A 19 -4.99 -5.01 -11.08
CA SER A 19 -4.38 -6.25 -10.62
C SER A 19 -5.40 -7.38 -10.56
N SER A 20 -5.49 -8.13 -11.66
CA SER A 20 -6.23 -9.39 -11.75
C SER A 20 -5.32 -10.54 -11.33
N GLU A 21 -5.40 -10.89 -10.04
CA GLU A 21 -4.92 -12.16 -9.45
C GLU A 21 -3.42 -12.48 -9.63
N THR A 22 -2.58 -11.85 -8.81
CA THR A 22 -1.20 -12.31 -8.56
C THR A 22 -1.09 -12.88 -7.14
N LEU A 23 -1.80 -13.96 -6.84
CA LEU A 23 -1.61 -14.69 -5.59
C LEU A 23 -0.69 -15.88 -5.85
N LEU A 24 0.50 -15.84 -5.27
CA LEU A 24 1.33 -17.03 -5.14
C LEU A 24 0.54 -18.05 -4.31
N SER A 25 0.26 -19.22 -4.91
CA SER A 25 -0.54 -20.28 -4.28
C SER A 25 0.12 -20.86 -3.02
N TYR A 26 1.41 -20.60 -2.82
CA TYR A 26 2.18 -21.07 -1.67
C TYR A 26 3.10 -19.98 -1.12
N GLN A 27 2.90 -19.63 0.16
CA GLN A 27 3.84 -18.86 0.96
C GLN A 27 4.13 -19.65 2.25
N ARG A 28 5.41 -19.84 2.58
CA ARG A 28 5.85 -20.51 3.83
C ARG A 28 5.49 -19.69 5.08
N TYR A 29 5.41 -18.37 4.95
CA TYR A 29 5.00 -17.44 6.01
C TYR A 29 3.74 -16.69 5.57
N VAL A 30 2.75 -16.61 6.45
CA VAL A 30 1.55 -15.81 6.22
C VAL A 30 1.92 -14.34 6.43
N SER A 31 1.83 -13.54 5.36
CA SER A 31 2.04 -12.09 5.48
C SER A 31 0.96 -11.45 6.34
N ARG A 32 1.33 -10.47 7.16
CA ARG A 32 0.38 -9.67 7.95
C ARG A 32 -0.39 -8.65 7.10
N MET A 33 0.08 -8.39 5.88
CA MET A 33 -0.51 -7.42 4.96
C MET A 33 -0.46 -7.95 3.53
N LYS A 34 -1.53 -7.74 2.77
CA LYS A 34 -1.57 -8.17 1.36
C LYS A 34 -0.65 -7.28 0.53
N ASP A 35 0.00 -7.83 -0.48
CA ASP A 35 0.94 -7.11 -1.34
C ASP A 35 0.32 -5.82 -1.93
N LEU A 36 -0.95 -5.91 -2.34
CA LEU A 36 -1.68 -4.79 -2.90
C LEU A 36 -1.99 -3.68 -1.87
N GLU A 37 -2.17 -4.05 -0.60
CA GLU A 37 -2.37 -3.10 0.50
C GLU A 37 -1.04 -2.39 0.86
N VAL A 38 0.09 -3.10 0.77
CA VAL A 38 1.43 -2.52 0.96
C VAL A 38 1.73 -1.50 -0.13
N VAL A 39 1.48 -1.86 -1.39
CA VAL A 39 1.70 -0.96 -2.53
C VAL A 39 0.78 0.25 -2.48
N SER A 40 -0.50 0.08 -2.14
CA SER A 40 -1.42 1.23 -1.99
C SER A 40 -0.99 2.16 -0.86
N LEU A 41 -0.49 1.62 0.25
CA LEU A 41 0.00 2.43 1.37
C LEU A 41 1.23 3.25 0.98
N ALA A 42 2.20 2.65 0.28
CA ALA A 42 3.38 3.35 -0.21
C ALA A 42 3.00 4.50 -1.15
N LEU A 43 2.15 4.25 -2.15
CA LEU A 43 1.67 5.28 -3.07
C LEU A 43 0.90 6.39 -2.35
N THR A 44 0.16 6.05 -1.29
CA THR A 44 -0.57 7.04 -0.50
C THR A 44 0.40 7.91 0.30
N ALA A 45 1.46 7.33 0.87
CA ALA A 45 2.49 8.07 1.59
C ALA A 45 3.19 9.07 0.67
N GLU A 46 3.60 8.62 -0.51
CA GLU A 46 4.20 9.47 -1.55
C GLU A 46 3.25 10.59 -1.98
N TYR A 47 1.99 10.26 -2.28
CA TYR A 47 0.97 11.24 -2.65
C TYR A 47 0.74 12.30 -1.56
N MET A 48 0.86 11.92 -0.30
CA MET A 48 0.69 12.81 0.84
C MET A 48 1.98 13.53 1.23
N GLY A 49 3.10 13.30 0.54
CA GLY A 49 4.40 13.87 0.87
C GLY A 49 4.90 13.44 2.26
N ILE A 50 4.53 12.23 2.69
CA ILE A 50 5.02 11.63 3.93
C ILE A 50 6.41 11.05 3.63
N ASP A 51 7.40 11.92 3.58
CA ASP A 51 8.82 11.57 3.44
C ASP A 51 9.29 10.86 4.71
N SER A 52 9.07 9.53 4.77
CA SER A 52 9.57 8.71 5.88
C SER A 52 11.08 8.46 5.80
N GLU A 53 11.73 8.79 4.67
CA GLU A 53 13.16 8.58 4.46
C GLU A 53 14.04 9.37 5.46
N ASN A 54 13.56 10.52 5.95
CA ASN A 54 14.34 11.35 6.89
C ASN A 54 14.27 10.89 8.36
N HIS A 55 13.47 9.88 8.71
CA HIS A 55 13.37 9.37 10.10
C HIS A 55 13.82 7.91 10.27
N LEU A 56 14.06 7.17 9.19
CA LEU A 56 14.50 5.78 9.25
C LEU A 56 16.00 5.59 9.50
N PHE A 57 16.81 6.64 9.35
CA PHE A 57 18.27 6.61 9.54
C PHE A 57 18.81 7.62 10.57
N ARG A 58 17.98 8.08 11.50
CA ARG A 58 18.45 8.90 12.63
C ARG A 58 18.73 8.08 13.87
#